data_AF-A0A3D5RT74-F1
#
_entry.id   AF-A0A3D5RT74-F1
#
_cell.length_a   1.000
_cell.length_b   1.000
_cell.length_c   1.000
_cell.angle_alpha   90.00
_cell.angle_beta   90.00
_cell.angle_gamma   90.00
#
_symmetry.space_group_name_H-M   'P 1'
#
loop_
_entity.id
_entity.type
_entity.pdbx_description
1 polymer ?
#
loop_
_entity_poly.entity_id
_entity_poly.type
_entity_poly.pdbx_seq_one_letter_code
_entity_poly.pdbx_strand_id
1 'polypeptide(L)'
;GARFRDKPFMSTIGGAGAHSWQPMSYSPATGLVYIPTQQLPFVYTKDEKFEYRPGEWNTGLNLFGGMLPTDPNERAAIAEGMSGSLLAWDPVAQEPRWEISHNKPWNGGTLSTSGGIVFQGLADHTFRAYDAINGDLLWVFPTQDAIITAPVSYGSDGEQYIVVTVGNGGGVPLTLPTFGETPKTPNGRVMAFKIGASIDLPKISTEQAKPIVATASLTDAQMMSGFSLYERHCSKCHAVELLSSGVLPDLRRSPLIADAQLFRSVVFDGAFEGKGMIGFSDKLDISEVEILRNYVIKQATQLAIDEK
;
A
#
# COMPACT_ATOMS: atom_id res chain seq x y z
N GLY A 1 12.81 -9.06 -18.17
CA GLY A 1 11.52 -8.54 -18.63
C GLY A 1 10.54 -9.68 -18.78
N ALA A 2 9.30 -9.51 -18.33
CA ALA A 2 8.25 -10.52 -18.49
C ALA A 2 7.88 -10.67 -19.97
N ARG A 3 7.90 -11.89 -20.52
CA ARG A 3 7.31 -12.22 -21.82
C ARG A 3 6.21 -13.24 -21.60
N PHE A 4 4.96 -12.78 -21.58
CA PHE A 4 3.79 -13.63 -21.53
C PHE A 4 2.88 -13.26 -22.70
N ARG A 5 2.67 -14.20 -23.61
CA ARG A 5 1.76 -14.02 -24.76
C ARG A 5 0.44 -14.72 -24.50
N ASP A 6 0.50 -15.99 -24.08
CA ASP A 6 -0.68 -16.86 -24.03
C ASP A 6 -0.86 -17.58 -22.68
N LYS A 7 0.02 -17.36 -21.71
CA LYS A 7 -0.01 -18.01 -20.39
C LYS A 7 0.21 -17.01 -19.26
N PRO A 8 -0.38 -17.21 -18.08
CA PRO A 8 -0.06 -16.41 -16.90
C PRO A 8 1.44 -16.38 -16.62
N PHE A 9 1.96 -15.23 -16.21
CA PHE A 9 3.34 -15.08 -15.76
C PHE A 9 3.39 -14.51 -14.36
N MET A 10 4.04 -15.23 -13.46
CA MET A 10 4.33 -14.77 -12.12
C MET A 10 5.64 -13.98 -12.12
N SER A 11 5.56 -12.69 -11.86
CA SER A 11 6.71 -11.83 -11.59
C SER A 11 6.96 -11.76 -10.10
N THR A 12 8.22 -11.80 -9.65
CA THR A 12 8.59 -11.63 -8.23
C THR A 12 8.69 -10.16 -7.80
N ILE A 13 8.86 -9.23 -8.75
CA ILE A 13 9.06 -7.79 -8.48
C ILE A 13 7.89 -6.92 -8.95
N GLY A 14 6.97 -7.52 -9.72
CA GLY A 14 5.77 -6.81 -10.12
C GLY A 14 5.96 -5.57 -10.98
N GLY A 15 4.92 -4.74 -11.01
CA GLY A 15 4.90 -3.48 -11.75
C GLY A 15 5.50 -2.33 -10.95
N ALA A 16 5.57 -2.49 -9.63
CA ALA A 16 6.23 -1.58 -8.71
C ALA A 16 7.76 -1.61 -8.83
N GLY A 17 8.31 -2.71 -9.35
CA GLY A 17 9.75 -2.91 -9.55
C GLY A 17 10.47 -3.37 -8.28
N ALA A 18 11.69 -3.89 -8.47
CA ALA A 18 12.57 -4.30 -7.38
C ALA A 18 12.99 -3.11 -6.49
N HIS A 19 12.96 -1.91 -7.05
CA HIS A 19 13.14 -0.61 -6.41
C HIS A 19 12.23 0.37 -7.15
N SER A 20 11.59 1.29 -6.43
CA SER A 20 10.61 2.22 -6.99
C SER A 20 11.07 3.67 -6.76
N TRP A 21 10.15 4.57 -6.41
CA TRP A 21 10.41 6.00 -6.27
C TRP A 21 11.13 6.39 -4.96
N GLN A 22 11.13 5.52 -3.95
CA GLN A 22 11.74 5.78 -2.65
C GLN A 22 13.24 6.05 -2.83
N PRO A 23 13.77 7.23 -2.48
CA PRO A 23 15.15 7.56 -2.81
C PRO A 23 16.17 6.59 -2.21
N MET A 24 17.13 6.16 -3.02
CA MET A 24 18.39 5.58 -2.54
C MET A 24 19.38 6.69 -2.13
N SER A 25 20.42 6.34 -1.39
CA SER A 25 21.48 7.29 -1.00
C SER A 25 22.87 6.70 -1.23
N TYR A 26 23.84 7.56 -1.55
CA TYR A 26 25.25 7.16 -1.73
C TYR A 26 26.13 7.78 -0.64
N SER A 27 27.04 6.97 -0.08
CA SER A 27 28.07 7.45 0.84
C SER A 27 29.46 7.42 0.17
N PRO A 28 30.09 8.57 -0.07
CA PRO A 28 31.45 8.62 -0.58
C PRO A 28 32.48 7.97 0.37
N ALA A 29 32.20 7.94 1.67
CA ALA A 29 33.12 7.38 2.67
C ALA A 29 33.22 5.85 2.60
N THR A 30 32.11 5.18 2.27
CA THR A 30 32.05 3.72 2.12
C THR A 30 32.12 3.27 0.66
N GLY A 31 31.82 4.17 -0.28
CA GLY A 31 31.67 3.85 -1.69
C GLY A 31 30.37 3.12 -2.03
N LEU A 32 29.42 3.02 -1.09
CA LEU A 32 28.22 2.19 -1.23
C LEU A 32 26.96 3.01 -1.55
N VAL A 33 26.04 2.38 -2.28
CA VAL A 33 24.68 2.85 -2.53
C VAL A 33 23.71 2.04 -1.66
N TYR A 34 22.91 2.71 -0.85
CA TYR A 34 21.90 2.11 0.01
C TYR A 34 20.54 2.16 -0.67
N ILE A 35 19.98 1.01 -1.00
CA ILE A 35 18.81 0.87 -1.88
C ILE A 35 17.69 0.18 -1.10
N PRO A 36 16.51 0.82 -0.94
CA PRO A 36 15.28 0.12 -0.56
C PRO A 36 14.89 -0.83 -1.71
N THR A 37 15.04 -2.13 -1.48
CA THR A 37 14.60 -3.15 -2.43
C THR A 37 13.32 -3.83 -1.95
N GLN A 38 12.61 -4.49 -2.84
CA GLN A 38 11.37 -5.19 -2.52
C GLN A 38 11.08 -6.36 -3.45
N GLN A 39 10.33 -7.31 -2.91
CA GLN A 39 9.62 -8.35 -3.64
C GLN A 39 8.13 -8.07 -3.51
N LEU A 40 7.49 -7.96 -4.67
CA LEU A 40 6.06 -7.74 -4.80
C LEU A 40 5.57 -8.68 -5.90
N PRO A 41 5.21 -9.93 -5.54
CA PRO A 41 4.80 -10.90 -6.53
C PRO A 41 3.45 -10.53 -7.16
N PHE A 42 3.38 -10.62 -8.50
CA PHE A 42 2.14 -10.46 -9.25
C PHE A 42 2.02 -11.54 -10.31
N VAL A 43 0.78 -11.99 -10.51
CA VAL A 43 0.41 -12.72 -11.72
C VAL A 43 -0.06 -11.73 -12.76
N TYR A 44 0.56 -11.79 -13.93
CA TYR A 44 0.15 -11.07 -15.12
C TYR A 44 -0.58 -12.02 -16.06
N THR A 45 -1.82 -11.70 -16.38
CA THR A 45 -2.56 -12.33 -17.47
C THR A 45 -3.06 -11.27 -18.44
N LYS A 46 -3.19 -11.67 -19.70
CA LYS A 46 -3.79 -10.83 -20.73
C LYS A 46 -5.28 -10.69 -20.45
N ASP A 47 -5.81 -9.48 -20.58
CA ASP A 47 -7.25 -9.28 -20.69
C ASP A 47 -7.70 -9.56 -22.13
N GLU A 48 -8.29 -10.73 -22.36
CA GLU A 48 -8.81 -11.13 -23.68
C GLU A 48 -9.98 -10.27 -24.17
N LYS A 49 -10.60 -9.49 -23.28
CA LYS A 49 -11.71 -8.58 -23.59
C LYS A 49 -11.30 -7.12 -23.46
N PHE A 50 -10.00 -6.83 -23.58
CA PHE A 50 -9.50 -5.48 -23.48
C PHE A 50 -10.12 -4.58 -24.55
N GLU A 51 -10.65 -3.44 -24.09
CA GLU A 51 -11.09 -2.33 -24.92
C GLU A 51 -10.49 -1.06 -24.35
N TYR A 52 -10.01 -0.19 -25.23
CA TYR A 52 -9.48 1.10 -24.81
C TYR A 52 -10.60 2.02 -24.33
N ARG A 53 -10.46 2.56 -23.12
CA ARG A 53 -11.41 3.48 -22.48
C ARG A 53 -10.68 4.76 -22.04
N PRO A 54 -10.90 5.91 -22.71
CA PRO A 54 -10.26 7.16 -22.34
C PRO A 54 -10.48 7.54 -20.87
N GLY A 55 -9.42 7.95 -20.18
CA GLY A 55 -9.48 8.35 -18.77
C GLY A 55 -9.40 7.20 -17.75
N GLU A 56 -9.37 5.94 -18.21
CA GLU A 56 -9.21 4.76 -17.36
C GLU A 56 -7.80 4.16 -17.46
N TRP A 57 -7.51 3.18 -16.59
CA TRP A 57 -6.31 2.36 -16.72
C TRP A 57 -6.44 1.40 -17.90
N ASN A 58 -5.59 1.59 -18.91
CA ASN A 58 -5.61 0.84 -20.17
C ASN A 58 -4.40 -0.10 -20.28
N THR A 59 -4.18 -0.93 -19.27
CA THR A 59 -3.02 -1.83 -19.21
C THR A 59 -3.18 -3.05 -20.13
N GLY A 60 -4.41 -3.46 -20.43
CA GLY A 60 -4.70 -4.73 -21.12
C GLY A 60 -4.39 -5.97 -20.27
N LEU A 61 -4.31 -5.80 -18.95
CA LEU A 61 -3.89 -6.83 -17.99
C LEU A 61 -4.95 -7.06 -16.93
N ASN A 62 -5.19 -8.33 -16.64
CA ASN A 62 -5.83 -8.75 -15.40
C ASN A 62 -4.72 -9.04 -14.37
N LEU A 63 -4.60 -8.15 -13.38
CA LEU A 63 -3.70 -8.36 -12.25
C LEU A 63 -4.25 -9.49 -11.38
N PHE A 64 -3.36 -10.32 -10.82
CA PHE A 64 -3.69 -11.49 -9.99
C PHE A 64 -4.42 -12.64 -10.71
N GLY A 65 -4.71 -12.51 -12.02
CA GLY A 65 -5.30 -13.58 -12.81
C GLY A 65 -6.79 -13.85 -12.55
N GLY A 66 -7.48 -12.97 -11.82
CA GLY A 66 -8.90 -13.11 -11.48
C GLY A 66 -9.17 -12.70 -10.04
N MET A 67 -10.19 -13.30 -9.44
CA MET A 67 -10.48 -13.13 -8.02
C MET A 67 -9.35 -13.73 -7.17
N LEU A 68 -9.01 -13.04 -6.09
CA LEU A 68 -8.08 -13.51 -5.07
C LEU A 68 -8.63 -14.74 -4.36
N PRO A 69 -7.74 -15.64 -3.88
CA PRO A 69 -8.18 -16.77 -3.08
C PRO A 69 -8.91 -16.29 -1.83
N THR A 70 -9.94 -17.03 -1.41
CA THR A 70 -10.68 -16.76 -0.17
C THR A 70 -10.12 -17.53 1.03
N ASP A 71 -9.32 -18.57 0.79
CA ASP A 71 -8.69 -19.35 1.85
C ASP A 71 -7.66 -18.48 2.61
N PRO A 72 -7.74 -18.39 3.95
CA PRO A 72 -6.81 -17.59 4.74
C PRO A 72 -5.35 -18.03 4.61
N ASN A 73 -5.07 -19.33 4.43
CA ASN A 73 -3.69 -19.82 4.32
C ASN A 73 -3.09 -19.46 2.96
N GLU A 74 -3.88 -19.54 1.89
CA GLU A 74 -3.46 -19.07 0.55
C GLU A 74 -3.18 -17.55 0.55
N ARG A 75 -4.02 -16.76 1.22
CA ARG A 75 -3.78 -15.32 1.42
C ARG A 75 -2.53 -15.03 2.25
N ALA A 76 -2.30 -15.79 3.32
CA ALA A 76 -1.10 -15.69 4.13
C ALA A 76 0.17 -16.01 3.31
N ALA A 77 0.14 -17.06 2.48
CA ALA A 77 1.24 -17.40 1.60
C ALA A 77 1.55 -16.30 0.56
N ILE A 78 0.53 -15.63 0.03
CA ILE A 78 0.72 -14.46 -0.85
C ILE A 78 1.39 -13.31 -0.07
N ALA A 79 0.92 -13.04 1.15
CA ALA A 79 1.48 -11.99 2.01
C ALA A 79 2.95 -12.28 2.37
N GLU A 80 3.29 -13.53 2.69
CA GLU A 80 4.67 -13.97 2.96
C GLU A 80 5.60 -13.79 1.75
N GLY A 81 5.05 -13.88 0.54
CA GLY A 81 5.79 -13.58 -0.69
C GLY A 81 6.13 -12.10 -0.87
N MET A 82 5.50 -11.20 -0.11
CA MET A 82 5.75 -9.76 -0.16
C MET A 82 6.77 -9.35 0.92
N SER A 83 7.93 -8.85 0.50
CA SER A 83 9.00 -8.47 1.42
C SER A 83 9.77 -7.26 0.92
N GLY A 84 10.55 -6.66 1.81
CA GLY A 84 11.47 -5.58 1.49
C GLY A 84 12.87 -5.91 1.97
N SER A 85 13.86 -5.16 1.51
CA SER A 85 15.19 -5.15 2.15
C SER A 85 15.82 -3.77 2.08
N LEU A 86 16.82 -3.55 2.92
CA LEU A 86 17.83 -2.51 2.74
C LEU A 86 19.10 -3.15 2.20
N LEU A 87 19.42 -2.86 0.95
CA LEU A 87 20.61 -3.37 0.26
C LEU A 87 21.71 -2.30 0.29
N ALA A 88 22.91 -2.64 0.79
CA ALA A 88 24.11 -1.87 0.50
C ALA A 88 24.86 -2.47 -0.69
N TRP A 89 24.80 -1.75 -1.80
CA TRP A 89 25.36 -2.14 -3.08
C TRP A 89 26.71 -1.46 -3.31
N ASP A 90 27.73 -2.24 -3.69
CA ASP A 90 28.97 -1.69 -4.23
C ASP A 90 28.80 -1.49 -5.76
N PRO A 91 28.74 -0.24 -6.25
CA PRO A 91 28.53 0.02 -7.66
C PRO A 91 29.77 -0.26 -8.52
N VAL A 92 30.97 -0.35 -7.93
CA VAL A 92 32.21 -0.64 -8.64
C VAL A 92 32.38 -2.15 -8.80
N ALA A 93 32.24 -2.89 -7.70
CA ALA A 93 32.32 -4.35 -7.71
C ALA A 93 31.04 -5.02 -8.25
N GLN A 94 29.92 -4.29 -8.29
CA GLN A 94 28.61 -4.78 -8.70
C GLN A 94 28.12 -5.95 -7.83
N GLU A 95 28.25 -5.80 -6.51
CA GLU A 95 27.88 -6.84 -5.55
C GLU A 95 27.22 -6.27 -4.29
N PRO A 96 26.35 -7.05 -3.63
CA PRO A 96 25.86 -6.69 -2.30
C PRO A 96 27.00 -6.80 -1.29
N ARG A 97 27.21 -5.75 -0.49
CA ARG A 97 28.13 -5.80 0.66
C ARG A 97 27.44 -6.32 1.91
N TRP A 98 26.17 -5.96 2.06
CA TRP A 98 25.25 -6.50 3.04
C TRP A 98 23.81 -6.22 2.61
N GLU A 99 22.88 -6.99 3.16
CA GLU A 99 21.45 -6.82 2.94
C GLU A 99 20.68 -7.13 4.23
N ILE A 100 19.70 -6.31 4.56
CA ILE A 100 18.85 -6.46 5.74
C ILE A 100 17.42 -6.71 5.27
N SER A 101 16.87 -7.90 5.53
CA SER A 101 15.49 -8.22 5.20
C SER A 101 14.49 -7.48 6.11
N HIS A 102 13.42 -6.98 5.50
CA HIS A 102 12.24 -6.44 6.13
C HIS A 102 11.03 -7.30 5.80
N ASN A 103 10.14 -7.47 6.76
CA ASN A 103 8.94 -8.33 6.61
C ASN A 103 7.85 -7.73 5.71
N LYS A 104 7.98 -6.47 5.30
CA LYS A 104 7.02 -5.77 4.46
C LYS A 104 7.73 -5.06 3.30
N PRO A 105 7.11 -5.00 2.12
CA PRO A 105 7.61 -4.21 0.99
C PRO A 105 7.36 -2.72 1.21
N TRP A 106 7.66 -1.89 0.20
CA TRP A 106 7.29 -0.46 0.17
C TRP A 106 7.92 0.40 1.28
N ASN A 107 9.06 -0.03 1.82
CA ASN A 107 9.84 0.74 2.80
C ASN A 107 10.35 2.05 2.23
N GLY A 108 10.54 3.04 3.09
CA GLY A 108 10.94 4.38 2.73
C GLY A 108 12.36 4.49 2.19
N GLY A 109 12.65 5.69 1.69
CA GLY A 109 13.96 6.03 1.15
C GLY A 109 15.03 6.12 2.25
N THR A 110 16.27 6.22 1.82
CA THR A 110 17.44 6.21 2.70
C THR A 110 18.14 7.56 2.77
N LEU A 111 18.86 7.79 3.87
CA LEU A 111 19.82 8.88 4.03
C LEU A 111 21.10 8.34 4.63
N SER A 112 22.22 8.44 3.92
CA SER A 112 23.55 8.18 4.46
C SER A 112 24.20 9.48 4.94
N THR A 113 24.90 9.43 6.08
CA THR A 113 25.61 10.57 6.66
C THR A 113 27.11 10.29 6.81
N SER A 114 27.92 11.34 6.94
CA SER A 114 29.37 11.22 7.19
C SER A 114 29.71 10.60 8.55
N GLY A 115 28.73 10.47 9.46
CA GLY A 115 28.88 9.77 10.73
C GLY A 115 28.92 8.25 10.61
N GLY A 116 28.88 7.69 9.39
CA GLY A 116 28.84 6.24 9.19
C GLY A 116 27.47 5.63 9.47
N ILE A 117 26.39 6.41 9.31
CA ILE A 117 25.02 5.99 9.62
C ILE A 117 24.13 6.11 8.39
N VAL A 118 23.27 5.11 8.19
CA VAL A 118 22.18 5.10 7.22
C VAL A 118 20.84 5.10 7.93
N PHE A 119 20.00 6.08 7.64
CA PHE A 119 18.63 6.16 8.16
C PHE A 119 17.63 5.63 7.14
N GLN A 120 16.63 4.90 7.61
CA GLN A 120 15.51 4.45 6.79
C GLN A 120 14.23 4.37 7.64
N GLY A 121 13.11 4.81 7.08
CA GLY A 121 11.79 4.56 7.65
C GLY A 121 11.12 3.36 6.96
N LEU A 122 10.35 2.59 7.71
CA LEU A 122 9.84 1.29 7.25
C LEU A 122 8.31 1.20 7.27
N ALA A 123 7.78 0.21 6.53
CA ALA A 123 6.36 -0.12 6.49
C ALA A 123 5.85 -0.80 7.79
N ASP A 124 6.74 -1.15 8.72
CA ASP A 124 6.41 -1.68 10.05
C ASP A 124 6.26 -0.60 11.12
N HIS A 125 6.16 0.66 10.69
CA HIS A 125 5.97 1.84 11.54
C HIS A 125 7.16 2.14 12.44
N THR A 126 8.37 1.87 11.94
CA THR A 126 9.61 2.24 12.63
C THR A 126 10.50 3.13 11.77
N PHE A 127 11.23 4.02 12.43
CA PHE A 127 12.36 4.76 11.87
C PHE A 127 13.65 4.21 12.47
N ARG A 128 14.60 3.82 11.62
CA ARG A 128 15.78 3.06 12.01
C ARG A 128 17.05 3.73 11.53
N ALA A 129 18.12 3.53 12.31
CA ALA A 129 19.48 3.90 11.95
C ALA A 129 20.37 2.66 11.96
N TYR A 130 21.15 2.51 10.90
CA TYR A 130 22.04 1.38 10.66
C TYR A 130 23.47 1.85 10.52
N ASP A 131 24.42 1.03 10.94
CA ASP A 131 25.82 1.23 10.58
C ASP A 131 26.02 1.07 9.07
N ALA A 132 26.70 2.04 8.47
CA ALA A 132 26.83 2.16 7.02
C ALA A 132 27.74 1.08 6.39
N ILE A 133 28.60 0.42 7.17
CA ILE A 133 29.60 -0.53 6.71
C ILE A 133 29.09 -1.97 6.80
N ASN A 134 28.43 -2.34 7.90
CA ASN A 134 28.01 -3.73 8.15
C ASN A 134 26.48 -3.91 8.24
N GLY A 135 25.70 -2.83 8.30
CA GLY A 135 24.23 -2.90 8.41
C GLY A 135 23.72 -3.18 9.83
N ASP A 136 24.56 -3.11 10.86
CA ASP A 136 24.12 -3.34 12.25
C ASP A 136 23.07 -2.30 12.66
N LEU A 137 21.99 -2.75 13.30
CA LEU A 137 20.94 -1.87 13.81
C LEU A 137 21.47 -1.10 15.03
N LEU A 138 21.58 0.23 14.91
CA LEU A 138 22.09 1.10 15.96
C LEU A 138 20.98 1.74 16.79
N TRP A 139 19.84 2.04 16.15
CA TRP A 139 18.74 2.74 16.80
C TRP A 139 17.41 2.50 16.09
N VAL A 140 16.32 2.50 16.86
CA VAL A 140 14.95 2.34 16.37
C VAL A 140 13.99 3.24 17.14
N PHE A 141 13.03 3.82 16.43
CA PHE A 141 11.95 4.60 17.02
C PHE A 141 10.59 4.26 16.40
N PRO A 142 9.55 3.97 17.20
CA PRO A 142 8.21 3.69 16.69
C PRO A 142 7.51 4.98 16.24
N THR A 143 7.06 5.05 14.99
CA THR A 143 6.49 6.25 14.37
C THR A 143 4.97 6.26 14.28
N GLN A 144 4.32 5.20 14.78
CA GLN A 144 2.85 4.93 14.77
C GLN A 144 2.18 4.93 13.38
N ASP A 145 2.94 5.16 12.31
CA ASP A 145 2.55 4.98 10.91
C ASP A 145 3.81 4.68 10.09
N ALA A 146 3.63 4.13 8.89
CA ALA A 146 4.70 3.82 7.96
C ALA A 146 5.40 5.09 7.46
N ILE A 147 6.65 4.91 6.98
CA ILE A 147 7.40 5.95 6.28
C ILE A 147 7.75 5.41 4.90
N ILE A 148 7.34 6.14 3.87
CA ILE A 148 7.63 5.81 2.46
C ILE A 148 8.58 6.82 1.80
N THR A 149 8.89 7.93 2.47
CA THR A 149 9.79 8.99 1.99
C THR A 149 11.23 8.79 2.47
N ALA A 150 12.18 9.52 1.89
CA ALA A 150 13.54 9.61 2.44
C ALA A 150 13.62 10.66 3.56
N PRO A 151 14.40 10.41 4.62
CA PRO A 151 14.73 11.44 5.60
C PRO A 151 15.74 12.45 5.04
N VAL A 152 15.82 13.62 5.68
CA VAL A 152 16.79 14.67 5.39
C VAL A 152 17.55 15.07 6.66
N SER A 153 18.78 15.55 6.53
CA SER A 153 19.53 16.11 7.65
C SER A 153 19.87 17.58 7.41
N TYR A 154 19.81 18.38 8.47
CA TYR A 154 20.28 19.76 8.47
C TYR A 154 20.83 20.16 9.84
N GLY A 155 21.60 21.25 9.88
CA GLY A 155 22.06 21.87 11.12
C GLY A 155 21.30 23.17 11.41
N SER A 156 20.98 23.41 12.68
CA SER A 156 20.46 24.69 13.18
C SER A 156 21.06 24.96 14.55
N ASP A 157 21.56 26.18 14.77
CA ASP A 157 22.10 26.63 16.06
C ASP A 157 23.15 25.68 16.69
N GLY A 158 23.97 25.06 15.84
CA GLY A 158 25.02 24.13 16.27
C GLY A 158 24.51 22.71 16.58
N GLU A 159 23.22 22.42 16.42
CA GLU A 159 22.63 21.10 16.57
C GLU A 159 22.28 20.48 15.21
N GLN A 160 22.50 19.17 15.07
CA GLN A 160 22.07 18.40 13.90
C GLN A 160 20.66 17.83 14.13
N TYR A 161 19.84 17.94 13.09
CA TYR A 161 18.52 17.34 13.01
C TYR A 161 18.45 16.31 11.89
N ILE A 162 17.68 15.25 12.12
CA ILE A 162 17.19 14.31 11.10
C ILE A 162 15.68 14.49 11.03
N VAL A 163 15.14 14.76 9.85
CA VAL A 163 13.72 15.02 9.64
C VAL A 163 13.14 14.07 8.61
N VAL A 164 11.95 13.56 8.89
CA VAL A 164 11.24 12.64 8.00
C VAL A 164 9.74 12.90 8.05
N THR A 165 9.08 12.72 6.92
CA THR A 165 7.62 12.69 6.84
C THR A 165 7.14 11.28 7.12
N VAL A 166 6.28 11.14 8.12
CA VAL A 166 5.64 9.90 8.52
C VAL A 166 4.22 9.90 7.96
N GLY A 167 3.87 8.86 7.22
CA GLY A 167 2.60 8.71 6.53
C GLY A 167 2.65 7.56 5.53
N ASN A 168 1.75 6.59 5.66
CA ASN A 168 1.55 5.57 4.65
C ASN A 168 0.90 6.14 3.37
N GLY A 169 1.12 5.51 2.22
CA GLY A 169 0.54 5.96 0.95
C GLY A 169 1.29 5.51 -0.30
N GLY A 170 0.96 6.16 -1.41
CA GLY A 170 1.49 5.83 -2.74
C GLY A 170 0.74 4.69 -3.42
N GLY A 171 1.17 4.35 -4.64
CA GLY A 171 0.43 3.44 -5.52
C GLY A 171 0.21 2.04 -4.95
N VAL A 172 1.21 1.45 -4.27
CA VAL A 172 1.08 0.09 -3.74
C VAL A 172 0.05 0.00 -2.61
N PRO A 173 0.13 0.78 -1.52
CA PRO A 173 -0.91 0.75 -0.48
C PRO A 173 -2.31 1.10 -0.98
N LEU A 174 -2.45 1.93 -2.02
CA LEU A 174 -3.77 2.28 -2.58
C LEU A 174 -4.39 1.17 -3.43
N THR A 175 -3.57 0.39 -4.13
CA THR A 175 -4.04 -0.53 -5.16
C THR A 175 -3.96 -2.00 -4.73
N LEU A 176 -2.93 -2.38 -3.97
CA LEU A 176 -2.68 -3.78 -3.65
C LEU A 176 -3.47 -4.24 -2.43
N PRO A 177 -3.89 -5.51 -2.41
CA PRO A 177 -4.58 -6.05 -1.26
C PRO A 177 -3.64 -6.09 -0.04
N THR A 178 -4.16 -5.63 1.10
CA THR A 178 -3.55 -5.86 2.40
C THR A 178 -4.26 -7.03 3.07
N PHE A 179 -3.51 -8.08 3.36
CA PHE A 179 -4.02 -9.26 4.06
C PHE A 179 -3.89 -9.08 5.56
N GLY A 180 -4.94 -9.45 6.30
CA GLY A 180 -5.00 -9.33 7.75
C GLY A 180 -5.51 -7.98 8.25
N GLU A 181 -5.28 -7.71 9.53
CA GLU A 181 -5.77 -6.50 10.17
C GLU A 181 -4.97 -5.26 9.70
N THR A 182 -5.71 -4.24 9.31
CA THR A 182 -5.14 -2.95 8.92
C THR A 182 -5.29 -1.97 10.07
N PRO A 183 -4.21 -1.61 10.78
CA PRO A 183 -4.32 -0.74 11.95
C PRO A 183 -4.76 0.66 11.54
N LYS A 184 -5.54 1.30 12.41
CA LYS A 184 -5.84 2.73 12.26
C LYS A 184 -4.59 3.55 12.56
N THR A 185 -4.16 4.34 11.60
CA THR A 185 -2.99 5.21 11.71
C THR A 185 -3.40 6.68 11.86
N PRO A 186 -2.55 7.54 12.45
CA PRO A 186 -2.79 8.98 12.50
C PRO A 186 -2.62 9.62 11.11
N ASN A 187 -3.06 10.88 10.98
CA ASN A 187 -2.73 11.67 9.80
C ASN A 187 -1.20 11.86 9.66
N GLY A 188 -0.76 12.06 8.42
CA GLY A 188 0.64 12.30 8.10
C GLY A 188 1.24 13.48 8.88
N ARG A 189 2.50 13.34 9.28
CA ARG A 189 3.21 14.31 10.13
C ARG A 189 4.68 14.39 9.78
N VAL A 190 5.30 15.49 10.19
CA VAL A 190 6.76 15.64 10.17
C VAL A 190 7.30 15.24 11.54
N MET A 191 8.30 14.37 11.57
CA MET A 191 9.08 14.06 12.78
C MET A 191 10.51 14.58 12.62
N ALA A 192 11.00 15.26 13.65
CA ALA A 192 12.37 15.76 13.73
C ALA A 192 13.07 15.13 14.95
N PHE A 193 14.27 14.62 14.71
CA PHE A 193 15.09 13.92 15.70
C PHE A 193 16.40 14.68 15.90
N LYS A 194 16.85 14.78 17.15
CA LYS A 194 18.19 15.24 17.52
C LYS A 194 18.70 14.46 18.72
N ILE A 195 20.01 14.47 18.96
CA ILE A 195 20.62 13.81 20.11
C ILE A 195 20.07 14.42 21.42
N GLY A 196 19.72 13.56 22.38
CA GLY A 196 19.25 13.97 23.71
C GLY A 196 17.79 14.43 23.77
N ALA A 197 17.08 14.54 22.64
CA ALA A 197 15.66 14.83 22.64
C ALA A 197 14.83 13.60 23.04
N SER A 198 13.75 13.83 23.79
CA SER A 198 12.75 12.83 24.14
C SER A 198 11.36 13.45 24.04
N ILE A 199 10.42 12.72 23.45
CA ILE A 199 9.03 13.13 23.32
C ILE A 199 8.11 11.92 23.43
N ASP A 200 7.02 12.07 24.17
CA ASP A 200 5.93 11.10 24.17
C ASP A 200 5.02 11.35 22.98
N LEU A 201 4.83 10.33 22.14
CA LEU A 201 3.88 10.42 21.04
C LEU A 201 2.44 10.42 21.58
N PRO A 202 1.52 11.15 20.92
CA PRO A 202 0.12 11.14 21.32
C PRO A 202 -0.46 9.73 21.25
N LYS A 203 -1.36 9.39 22.19
CA LYS A 203 -2.09 8.12 22.14
C LYS A 203 -3.05 8.13 20.95
N ILE A 204 -3.09 7.01 20.24
CA ILE A 204 -3.95 6.82 19.06
C ILE A 204 -4.93 5.71 19.38
N SER A 205 -6.20 5.92 19.03
CA SER A 205 -7.19 4.86 19.11
C SER A 205 -6.93 3.84 18.00
N THR A 206 -6.76 2.58 18.39
CA THR A 206 -6.66 1.44 17.47
C THR A 206 -8.03 0.88 17.10
N GLU A 207 -9.12 1.43 17.66
CA GLU A 207 -10.47 0.92 17.41
C GLU A 207 -10.93 1.26 15.99
N GLN A 208 -11.31 0.20 15.26
CA GLN A 208 -11.88 0.28 13.93
C GLN A 208 -13.40 0.22 13.99
N ALA A 209 -14.06 0.88 13.05
CA ALA A 209 -15.50 0.70 12.86
C ALA A 209 -15.80 -0.76 12.51
N LYS A 210 -16.84 -1.34 13.10
CA LYS A 210 -17.26 -2.70 12.77
C LYS A 210 -17.70 -2.80 11.31
N PRO A 211 -17.50 -3.93 10.64
CA PRO A 211 -18.02 -4.14 9.29
C PRO A 211 -19.55 -4.05 9.29
N ILE A 212 -20.10 -3.50 8.22
CA ILE A 212 -21.55 -3.35 8.09
C ILE A 212 -22.17 -4.67 7.62
N VAL A 213 -23.13 -5.19 8.39
CA VAL A 213 -23.92 -6.36 8.01
C VAL A 213 -25.29 -5.90 7.54
N ALA A 214 -25.54 -6.04 6.24
CA ALA A 214 -26.83 -5.71 5.61
C ALA A 214 -27.29 -6.84 4.69
N THR A 215 -28.57 -6.88 4.38
CA THR A 215 -29.12 -7.87 3.43
C THR A 215 -28.78 -7.44 2.01
N ALA A 216 -28.03 -8.29 1.30
CA ALA A 216 -27.81 -8.17 -0.13
C ALA A 216 -28.18 -9.48 -0.83
N SER A 217 -28.89 -9.37 -1.95
CA SER A 217 -29.22 -10.49 -2.83
C SER A 217 -28.61 -10.22 -4.20
N LEU A 218 -27.70 -11.10 -4.62
CA LEU A 218 -27.08 -11.07 -5.94
C LEU A 218 -27.18 -12.48 -6.51
N THR A 219 -27.58 -12.58 -7.77
CA THR A 219 -27.33 -13.78 -8.57
C THR A 219 -25.83 -13.93 -8.82
N ASP A 220 -25.36 -15.13 -9.17
CA ASP A 220 -23.94 -15.36 -9.49
C ASP A 220 -23.44 -14.43 -10.61
N ALA A 221 -24.29 -14.16 -11.60
CA ALA A 221 -23.97 -13.23 -12.69
C ALA A 221 -23.81 -11.79 -12.17
N GLN A 222 -24.71 -11.32 -11.29
CA GLN A 222 -24.60 -9.99 -10.69
C GLN A 222 -23.42 -9.89 -9.73
N MET A 223 -23.06 -10.99 -9.06
CA MET A 223 -21.87 -11.07 -8.21
C MET A 223 -20.61 -10.85 -9.07
N MET A 224 -20.44 -11.60 -10.16
CA MET A 224 -19.34 -11.39 -11.10
C MET A 224 -19.33 -10.00 -11.74
N SER A 225 -20.51 -9.44 -12.03
CA SER A 225 -20.65 -8.06 -12.52
C SER A 225 -20.18 -7.05 -11.49
N GLY A 226 -20.58 -7.20 -10.22
CA GLY A 226 -20.18 -6.32 -9.13
C GLY A 226 -18.67 -6.35 -8.88
N PHE A 227 -18.06 -7.54 -8.89
CA PHE A 227 -16.60 -7.67 -8.87
C PHE A 227 -15.95 -6.93 -10.04
N SER A 228 -16.43 -7.14 -11.26
CA SER A 228 -15.84 -6.53 -12.46
C SER A 228 -15.96 -5.00 -12.47
N LEU A 229 -17.10 -4.47 -12.04
CA LEU A 229 -17.32 -3.03 -11.89
C LEU A 229 -16.40 -2.45 -10.81
N TYR A 230 -16.29 -3.13 -9.67
CA TYR A 230 -15.44 -2.69 -8.57
C TYR A 230 -13.96 -2.66 -8.98
N GLU A 231 -13.49 -3.75 -9.60
CA GLU A 231 -12.12 -3.82 -10.07
C GLU A 231 -11.85 -2.78 -11.16
N ARG A 232 -12.82 -2.43 -12.01
CA ARG A 232 -12.61 -1.40 -13.01
C ARG A 232 -12.51 0.01 -12.42
N HIS A 233 -13.44 0.36 -11.53
CA HIS A 233 -13.65 1.76 -11.14
C HIS A 233 -13.14 2.12 -9.73
N CYS A 234 -13.03 1.14 -8.83
CA CYS A 234 -12.85 1.40 -7.40
C CYS A 234 -11.49 0.90 -6.86
N SER A 235 -10.99 -0.24 -7.36
CA SER A 235 -9.83 -0.93 -6.75
C SER A 235 -8.52 -0.14 -6.79
N LYS A 236 -8.46 0.96 -7.55
CA LYS A 236 -7.25 1.79 -7.70
C LYS A 236 -7.05 2.71 -6.50
N CYS A 237 -8.15 2.95 -5.76
CA CYS A 237 -8.17 3.76 -4.55
C CYS A 237 -8.53 2.91 -3.33
N HIS A 238 -9.46 1.95 -3.48
CA HIS A 238 -9.97 1.14 -2.38
C HIS A 238 -9.36 -0.27 -2.29
N ALA A 239 -8.22 -0.48 -2.97
CA ALA A 239 -7.53 -1.76 -3.13
C ALA A 239 -8.34 -2.85 -3.85
N VAL A 240 -7.63 -3.82 -4.44
CA VAL A 240 -8.23 -5.03 -5.03
C VAL A 240 -9.10 -5.74 -4.00
N GLU A 241 -10.32 -6.10 -4.40
CA GLU A 241 -11.33 -6.76 -3.58
C GLU A 241 -11.60 -6.12 -2.20
N LEU A 242 -11.48 -4.80 -2.10
CA LEU A 242 -11.73 -4.02 -0.88
C LEU A 242 -10.77 -4.36 0.27
N LEU A 243 -9.65 -5.02 0.00
CA LEU A 243 -8.61 -5.35 0.97
C LEU A 243 -7.73 -4.12 1.24
N SER A 244 -8.34 -3.07 1.80
CA SER A 244 -7.72 -1.76 2.02
C SER A 244 -6.51 -1.84 2.94
N SER A 245 -5.49 -1.03 2.66
CA SER A 245 -4.32 -0.78 3.51
C SER A 245 -4.53 0.32 4.57
N GLY A 246 -5.73 0.91 4.62
CA GLY A 246 -6.09 1.95 5.58
C GLY A 246 -5.68 3.37 5.17
N VAL A 247 -5.00 3.52 4.03
CA VAL A 247 -4.68 4.83 3.44
C VAL A 247 -5.97 5.56 3.02
N LEU A 248 -6.92 4.84 2.44
CA LEU A 248 -8.27 5.32 2.16
C LEU A 248 -9.31 4.49 2.92
N PRO A 249 -10.54 5.01 3.12
CA PRO A 249 -11.57 4.31 3.87
C PRO A 249 -11.81 2.88 3.35
N ASP A 250 -11.86 1.93 4.28
CA ASP A 250 -12.33 0.56 3.99
C ASP A 250 -13.84 0.59 3.76
N LEU A 251 -14.26 0.37 2.51
CA LEU A 251 -15.67 0.43 2.11
C LEU A 251 -16.52 -0.62 2.84
N ARG A 252 -15.93 -1.73 3.30
CA ARG A 252 -16.62 -2.79 4.06
C ARG A 252 -17.09 -2.30 5.44
N ARG A 253 -16.47 -1.23 5.95
CA ARG A 253 -16.79 -0.60 7.24
C ARG A 253 -17.57 0.72 7.08
N SER A 254 -17.91 1.11 5.86
CA SER A 254 -18.57 2.38 5.59
C SER A 254 -20.08 2.29 5.88
N PRO A 255 -20.65 3.15 6.75
CA PRO A 255 -22.08 3.13 7.02
C PRO A 255 -22.94 3.51 5.80
N LEU A 256 -22.33 4.15 4.79
CA LEU A 256 -23.03 4.57 3.57
C LEU A 256 -23.59 3.39 2.77
N ILE A 257 -22.98 2.20 2.88
CA ILE A 257 -23.43 1.03 2.11
C ILE A 257 -24.80 0.50 2.59
N ALA A 258 -25.20 0.86 3.83
CA ALA A 258 -26.47 0.46 4.41
C ALA A 258 -27.67 1.21 3.81
N ASP A 259 -27.45 2.34 3.12
CA ASP A 259 -28.50 3.16 2.52
C ASP A 259 -28.21 3.40 1.03
N ALA A 260 -29.12 2.96 0.17
CA ALA A 260 -28.97 3.06 -1.28
C ALA A 260 -28.86 4.51 -1.78
N GLN A 261 -29.60 5.45 -1.19
CA GLN A 261 -29.57 6.85 -1.59
C GLN A 261 -28.26 7.51 -1.16
N LEU A 262 -27.78 7.23 0.05
CA LEU A 262 -26.49 7.74 0.51
C LEU A 262 -25.33 7.19 -0.32
N PHE A 263 -25.30 5.88 -0.57
CA PHE A 263 -24.28 5.28 -1.42
C PHE A 263 -24.28 5.88 -2.83
N ARG A 264 -25.46 5.99 -3.44
CA ARG A 264 -25.63 6.63 -4.75
C ARG A 264 -25.16 8.08 -4.76
N SER A 265 -25.50 8.87 -3.73
CA SER A 265 -25.10 10.28 -3.67
C SER A 265 -23.57 10.47 -3.73
N VAL A 266 -22.82 9.52 -3.18
CA VAL A 266 -21.35 9.56 -3.20
C VAL A 266 -20.80 8.97 -4.50
N VAL A 267 -21.24 7.78 -4.90
CA VAL A 267 -20.66 7.04 -6.03
C VAL A 267 -21.14 7.56 -7.38
N PHE A 268 -22.42 7.92 -7.51
CA PHE A 268 -22.98 8.40 -8.77
C PHE A 268 -22.93 9.92 -8.85
N ASP A 269 -23.45 10.61 -7.83
CA ASP A 269 -23.67 12.08 -7.86
C ASP A 269 -22.43 12.90 -7.44
N GLY A 270 -21.37 12.25 -6.92
CA GLY A 270 -20.10 12.93 -6.61
C GLY A 270 -20.13 13.78 -5.34
N ALA A 271 -20.97 13.47 -4.35
CA ALA A 271 -21.10 14.27 -3.12
C ALA A 271 -19.78 14.49 -2.36
N PHE A 272 -18.77 13.62 -2.56
CA PHE A 272 -17.44 13.71 -1.95
C PHE A 272 -16.33 14.15 -2.92
N GLU A 273 -16.67 14.75 -4.06
CA GLU A 273 -15.68 15.24 -5.04
C GLU A 273 -14.67 16.20 -4.42
N GLY A 274 -15.12 17.11 -3.55
CA GLY A 274 -14.24 18.03 -2.81
C GLY A 274 -13.26 17.35 -1.85
N LYS A 275 -13.41 16.04 -1.62
CA LYS A 275 -12.50 15.20 -0.82
C LYS A 275 -11.71 14.19 -1.69
N GLY A 276 -11.81 14.30 -3.01
CA GLY A 276 -11.11 13.42 -3.96
C GLY A 276 -11.86 12.13 -4.34
N MET A 277 -13.09 11.93 -3.88
CA MET A 277 -13.94 10.81 -4.33
C MET A 277 -14.87 11.30 -5.44
N ILE A 278 -14.55 10.94 -6.68
CA ILE A 278 -15.29 11.39 -7.88
C ILE A 278 -16.68 10.74 -7.97
N GLY A 279 -17.62 11.44 -8.62
CA GLY A 279 -18.84 10.83 -9.11
C GLY A 279 -18.59 10.03 -10.40
N PHE A 280 -19.35 8.96 -10.61
CA PHE A 280 -19.23 8.04 -11.75
C PHE A 280 -20.46 8.08 -12.67
N SER A 281 -21.25 9.16 -12.64
CA SER A 281 -22.46 9.30 -13.47
C SER A 281 -22.21 9.26 -14.98
N ASP A 282 -20.99 9.50 -15.45
CA ASP A 282 -20.58 9.35 -16.85
C ASP A 282 -20.07 7.94 -17.20
N LYS A 283 -19.89 7.06 -16.20
CA LYS A 283 -19.33 5.70 -16.36
C LYS A 283 -20.28 4.58 -15.97
N LEU A 284 -21.17 4.83 -15.03
CA LEU A 284 -22.06 3.84 -14.43
C LEU A 284 -23.51 4.28 -14.59
N ASP A 285 -24.42 3.31 -14.70
CA ASP A 285 -25.85 3.55 -14.50
C ASP A 285 -26.28 3.26 -13.04
N ILE A 286 -27.52 3.65 -12.70
CA ILE A 286 -28.06 3.49 -11.34
C ILE A 286 -28.14 2.01 -10.93
N SER A 287 -28.42 1.11 -11.87
CA SER A 287 -28.53 -0.33 -11.59
C SER A 287 -27.16 -0.94 -11.31
N GLU A 288 -26.12 -0.49 -12.03
CA GLU A 288 -24.72 -0.87 -11.80
C GLU A 288 -24.21 -0.38 -10.43
N VAL A 289 -24.60 0.84 -10.03
CA VAL A 289 -24.30 1.36 -8.68
C VAL A 289 -24.95 0.50 -7.59
N GLU A 290 -26.18 0.03 -7.78
CA GLU A 290 -26.82 -0.87 -6.82
C GLU A 290 -26.18 -2.27 -6.80
N ILE A 291 -25.73 -2.79 -7.94
CA ILE A 291 -24.96 -4.04 -8.00
C ILE A 291 -23.63 -3.88 -7.25
N LEU A 292 -22.91 -2.77 -7.45
CA LEU A 292 -21.69 -2.42 -6.72
C LEU A 292 -21.93 -2.34 -5.21
N ARG A 293 -22.98 -1.63 -4.78
CA ARG A 293 -23.34 -1.53 -3.35
C ARG A 293 -23.57 -2.90 -2.72
N ASN A 294 -24.32 -3.76 -3.40
CA ASN A 294 -24.61 -5.11 -2.93
C ASN A 294 -23.36 -6.00 -2.91
N TYR A 295 -22.43 -5.81 -3.85
CA TYR A 295 -21.13 -6.49 -3.82
C TYR A 295 -20.31 -6.07 -2.59
N VAL A 296 -20.23 -4.76 -2.32
CA VAL A 296 -19.54 -4.22 -1.13
C VAL A 296 -20.19 -4.77 0.16
N ILE A 297 -21.52 -4.86 0.22
CA ILE A 297 -22.22 -5.47 1.37
C ILE A 297 -21.83 -6.94 1.54
N LYS A 298 -21.77 -7.74 0.47
CA LYS A 298 -21.35 -9.15 0.57
C LYS A 298 -19.94 -9.28 1.16
N GLN A 299 -19.02 -8.42 0.73
CA GLN A 299 -17.65 -8.38 1.25
C GLN A 299 -17.60 -7.91 2.72
N ALA A 300 -18.45 -6.95 3.09
CA ALA A 300 -18.60 -6.49 4.47
C ALA A 300 -19.17 -7.58 5.40
N THR A 301 -20.18 -8.33 4.94
CA THR A 301 -20.72 -9.48 5.67
C THR A 301 -19.67 -10.56 5.85
N GLN A 302 -18.84 -10.85 4.83
CA GLN A 302 -17.76 -11.82 4.96
C GLN A 302 -16.73 -11.37 6.00
N LEU A 303 -16.30 -10.11 5.95
CA LEU A 303 -15.38 -9.55 6.97
C LEU A 303 -15.97 -9.67 8.38
N ALA A 304 -17.28 -9.44 8.56
CA ALA A 304 -17.95 -9.61 9.84
C ALA A 304 -18.00 -11.06 10.35
N ILE A 305 -17.86 -12.05 9.46
CA ILE A 305 -17.72 -13.47 9.82
C ILE A 305 -16.28 -13.75 10.23
N ASP A 306 -15.31 -13.24 9.46
CA ASP A 306 -13.88 -13.46 9.69
C ASP A 306 -13.38 -12.82 11.00
N GLU A 307 -14.03 -11.75 11.48
CA GLU A 307 -13.70 -11.07 12.75
C GLU A 307 -14.32 -11.68 14.01
N LYS A 308 -15.16 -12.72 13.88
CA LYS A 308 -15.80 -13.39 15.03
C LYS A 308 -15.00 -14.58 15.53
#